data_AF-A0A2S6HDI5-F1
#
_entry.id   AF-A0A2S6HDI5-F1
#
_cell.length_a   1.000
_cell.length_b   1.000
_cell.length_c   1.000
_cell.angle_alpha   90.00
_cell.angle_beta   90.00
_cell.angle_gamma   90.00
#
_symmetry.space_group_name_H-M   'P 1'
#
loop_
_entity.id
_entity.type
_entity.pdbx_description
1 polymer ?
#
loop_
_entity_poly.entity_id
_entity_poly.type
_entity_poly.pdbx_seq_one_letter_code
_entity_poly.pdbx_strand_id
1 'polypeptide(L)'
;MVEQLNCIIFGMFLFAAAWEDGRKKSISIWLLLSGGAAGIVLCLLQSEDCFKLTGCLVGLALLAVSKLSKESVGTGDGCFFIISGLFLPDLSNLILFFYGLSLSGIFCGLFFLLNRVKGIDVGKERIPFIPFLVPVWLIMVMK
;
A
#
# COMPACT_ATOMS: atom_id res chain seq x y z
N MET A 1 -23.29 -5.92 -4.75
CA MET A 1 -22.86 -5.23 -5.98
C MET A 1 -21.81 -4.17 -5.70
N VAL A 2 -22.02 -3.28 -4.73
CA VAL A 2 -21.07 -2.20 -4.38
C VAL A 2 -19.72 -2.72 -3.89
N GLU A 3 -19.70 -3.81 -3.10
CA GLU A 3 -18.44 -4.42 -2.62
C GLU A 3 -17.56 -4.99 -3.74
N GLN A 4 -18.17 -5.66 -4.72
CA GLN A 4 -17.45 -6.18 -5.90
C GLN A 4 -16.84 -5.04 -6.72
N LEU A 5 -17.59 -3.95 -6.90
CA LEU A 5 -17.10 -2.75 -7.57
C LEU A 5 -15.94 -2.12 -6.80
N ASN A 6 -16.03 -2.07 -5.47
CA ASN A 6 -14.99 -1.56 -4.58
C ASN A 6 -13.69 -2.36 -4.72
N CYS A 7 -13.76 -3.70 -4.73
CA CYS A 7 -12.59 -4.57 -4.95
C CYS A 7 -11.94 -4.36 -6.33
N ILE A 8 -12.74 -4.18 -7.38
CA ILE A 8 -12.25 -3.93 -8.74
C ILE A 8 -11.56 -2.57 -8.83
N ILE A 9 -12.17 -1.51 -8.29
CA ILE A 9 -11.60 -0.16 -8.28
C ILE A 9 -10.31 -0.14 -7.46
N PHE A 10 -10.32 -0.75 -6.27
CA PHE A 10 -9.12 -0.84 -5.44
C PHE A 10 -8.01 -1.64 -6.14
N GLY A 11 -8.34 -2.76 -6.79
CA GLY A 11 -7.38 -3.54 -7.57
C GLY A 11 -6.74 -2.73 -8.71
N MET A 12 -7.54 -1.96 -9.46
CA MET A 12 -7.03 -1.05 -10.49
C MET A 12 -6.13 0.04 -9.91
N PHE A 13 -6.54 0.65 -8.78
CA PHE A 13 -5.74 1.66 -8.06
C PHE A 13 -4.42 1.07 -7.55
N LEU A 14 -4.46 -0.11 -6.93
CA LEU A 14 -3.29 -0.81 -6.42
C LEU A 14 -2.33 -1.20 -7.56
N PHE A 15 -2.86 -1.69 -8.69
CA PHE A 15 -2.02 -2.02 -9.85
C PHE A 15 -1.38 -0.77 -10.46
N ALA A 16 -2.12 0.33 -10.56
CA ALA A 16 -1.58 1.61 -11.02
C ALA A 16 -0.51 2.15 -10.05
N ALA A 17 -0.75 2.07 -8.74
CA ALA A 17 0.20 2.46 -7.71
C ALA A 17 1.46 1.59 -7.73
N ALA A 18 1.31 0.27 -7.88
CA ALA A 18 2.43 -0.67 -8.03
C ALA A 18 3.26 -0.36 -9.28
N TRP A 19 2.59 -0.03 -10.39
CA TRP A 19 3.26 0.34 -11.64
C TRP A 19 4.05 1.65 -11.48
N GLU A 20 3.48 2.66 -10.84
CA GLU A 20 4.16 3.94 -10.58
C GLU A 20 5.32 3.79 -9.59
N ASP A 21 5.11 3.06 -8.49
CA ASP A 21 6.14 2.82 -7.48
C ASP A 21 7.34 2.09 -8.10
N GLY A 22 7.08 1.10 -8.96
CA GLY A 22 8.13 0.38 -9.70
C GLY A 22 8.88 1.22 -10.74
N ARG A 23 8.23 2.18 -11.40
CA ARG A 23 8.84 2.97 -12.48
C ARG A 23 9.51 4.26 -12.02
N LYS A 24 8.90 4.98 -11.07
CA LYS A 24 9.31 6.33 -10.67
C LYS A 24 9.82 6.42 -9.22
N LYS A 25 9.78 5.33 -8.44
CA LYS A 25 10.14 5.31 -7.00
C LYS A 25 9.44 6.42 -6.19
N SER A 26 8.32 6.92 -6.70
CA SER A 26 7.51 8.02 -6.15
C SER A 26 6.10 7.87 -6.69
N ILE A 27 5.12 7.87 -5.79
CA ILE A 27 3.71 7.78 -6.14
C ILE A 27 3.27 9.16 -6.63
N SER A 28 2.58 9.24 -7.77
CA SER A 28 2.07 10.51 -8.23
C SER A 28 0.95 11.01 -7.32
N ILE A 29 1.04 12.29 -6.93
CA ILE A 29 0.01 12.97 -6.14
C ILE A 29 -1.36 12.90 -6.86
N TRP A 30 -1.36 12.89 -8.20
CA TRP A 30 -2.56 12.78 -9.02
C TRP A 30 -3.27 11.42 -8.89
N LEU A 31 -2.54 10.30 -8.93
CA LEU A 31 -3.15 8.98 -8.68
C LEU A 31 -3.72 8.94 -7.27
N LEU A 32 -2.97 9.46 -6.29
CA LEU A 32 -3.36 9.51 -4.89
C LEU A 32 -4.65 10.34 -4.70
N LEU A 33 -4.74 11.50 -5.35
CA LEU A 33 -5.93 12.35 -5.32
C LEU A 33 -7.14 11.66 -5.98
N SER A 34 -6.93 11.00 -7.12
CA SER A 34 -8.00 10.28 -7.83
C SER A 34 -8.52 9.08 -7.03
N GLY A 35 -7.62 8.30 -6.43
CA GLY A 35 -7.97 7.17 -5.57
C GLY A 35 -8.67 7.61 -4.29
N GLY A 36 -8.18 8.69 -3.66
CA GLY A 36 -8.83 9.29 -2.49
C GLY A 36 -10.24 9.80 -2.80
N ALA A 37 -10.43 10.52 -3.90
CA ALA A 37 -11.74 10.99 -4.33
C ALA A 37 -12.70 9.82 -4.59
N ALA A 38 -12.25 8.78 -5.30
CA ALA A 38 -13.04 7.58 -5.53
C ALA A 38 -13.41 6.86 -4.22
N GLY A 39 -12.46 6.74 -3.29
CA GLY A 39 -12.68 6.14 -1.97
C GLY A 39 -13.70 6.91 -1.14
N ILE A 40 -13.65 8.25 -1.14
CA ILE A 40 -14.63 9.10 -0.44
C ILE A 40 -16.03 8.94 -1.05
N VAL A 41 -16.14 8.96 -2.39
CA VAL A 41 -17.43 8.77 -3.08
C VAL A 41 -18.03 7.41 -2.74
N LEU A 42 -17.24 6.34 -2.78
CA LEU A 42 -17.70 5.00 -2.37
C LEU A 42 -18.04 4.93 -0.87
N CYS A 43 -17.33 5.68 -0.02
CA CYS A 43 -17.65 5.80 1.39
C CYS A 43 -19.04 6.39 1.62
N LEU A 44 -19.34 7.51 0.96
CA LEU A 44 -20.64 8.17 1.03
C LEU A 44 -21.78 7.28 0.51
N LEU A 45 -21.50 6.43 -0.50
CA LEU A 45 -22.48 5.49 -1.06
C LEU A 45 -22.75 4.27 -0.17
N GLN A 46 -21.81 3.91 0.72
CA GLN A 46 -21.94 2.71 1.57
C GLN A 46 -22.52 3.00 2.95
N SER A 47 -22.53 4.25 3.45
CA SER A 47 -23.08 4.62 4.77
C SER A 47 -22.63 3.74 5.95
N GLU A 48 -21.43 3.15 5.85
CA GLU A 48 -20.78 2.30 6.85
C GLU A 48 -19.62 3.09 7.47
N ASP A 49 -19.92 3.98 8.41
CA ASP A 49 -18.95 4.99 8.86
C ASP A 49 -17.93 4.46 9.89
N CYS A 50 -18.33 3.53 10.76
CA CYS A 50 -17.51 3.18 11.93
C CYS A 50 -16.33 2.23 11.60
N PHE A 51 -16.55 1.27 10.70
CA PHE A 51 -15.54 0.24 10.37
C PHE A 51 -14.47 0.69 9.35
N LYS A 52 -14.70 1.79 8.63
CA LYS A 52 -13.71 2.36 7.69
C LYS A 52 -12.65 3.23 8.35
N LEU A 53 -12.99 3.83 9.50
CA LEU A 53 -12.06 4.63 10.31
C LEU A 53 -10.88 3.79 10.83
N THR A 54 -11.11 2.52 11.15
CA THR A 54 -10.05 1.61 11.62
C THR A 54 -9.08 1.24 10.50
N GLY A 55 -9.56 1.07 9.26
CA GLY A 55 -8.73 0.86 8.08
C GLY A 55 -7.81 2.05 7.81
N CYS A 56 -8.33 3.28 7.94
CA CYS A 56 -7.56 4.52 7.75
C CYS A 56 -6.49 4.73 8.85
N LEU A 57 -6.71 4.17 10.04
CA LEU A 57 -5.79 4.28 11.18
C LEU A 57 -4.40 3.71 10.85
N VAL A 58 -4.33 2.65 10.05
CA VAL A 58 -3.05 2.05 9.60
C VAL A 58 -2.23 3.07 8.81
N GLY A 59 -2.87 3.76 7.85
CA GLY A 59 -2.22 4.81 7.07
C GLY A 59 -1.84 6.03 7.90
N LEU A 60 -2.70 6.44 8.84
CA LEU A 60 -2.40 7.52 9.77
C LEU A 60 -1.21 7.19 10.69
N ALA A 61 -1.15 5.96 11.21
CA ALA A 61 -0.04 5.49 12.03
C ALA A 61 1.27 5.51 11.22
N LEU A 62 1.25 5.04 9.97
CA LEU A 62 2.39 5.12 9.07
C LEU A 62 2.84 6.56 8.80
N LEU A 63 1.88 7.48 8.59
CA LEU A 63 2.19 8.89 8.35
C LEU A 63 2.77 9.56 9.61
N ALA A 64 2.27 9.20 10.80
CA ALA A 64 2.84 9.64 12.07
C ALA A 64 4.28 9.13 12.26
N VAL A 65 4.55 7.86 11.95
CA VAL A 65 5.90 7.30 11.96
C VAL A 65 6.80 8.00 10.93
N SER A 66 6.31 8.26 9.72
CA SER A 66 7.04 8.99 8.68
C SER A 66 7.44 10.39 9.12
N LYS A 67 6.56 11.10 9.84
CA LYS A 67 6.83 12.42 10.43
C LYS A 67 7.94 12.34 11.49
N LEU A 68 7.90 11.32 12.35
CA LEU A 68 8.91 11.11 13.40
C LEU A 68 10.26 10.67 12.82
N SER A 69 10.26 9.90 11.73
CA SER A 69 11.47 9.41 11.06
C SER A 69 12.07 10.37 10.02
N LYS A 70 11.70 11.67 10.03
CA LYS A 70 12.20 12.70 9.10
C LYS A 70 12.08 12.29 7.62
N GLU A 71 10.93 11.75 7.20
CA GLU A 71 10.66 11.30 5.81
C GLU A 71 11.59 10.18 5.29
N SER A 72 12.35 9.52 6.17
CA SER A 72 13.12 8.32 5.80
C SER A 72 12.20 7.14 5.41
N VAL A 73 10.99 7.12 5.98
CA VAL A 73 9.92 6.16 5.67
C VAL A 73 9.05 6.75 4.57
N GLY A 74 8.71 5.95 3.56
CA GLY A 74 7.99 6.39 2.36
C GLY A 74 6.68 7.10 2.68
N THR A 75 6.67 8.44 2.62
CA THR A 75 5.46 9.25 2.84
C THR A 75 4.38 8.92 1.81
N GLY A 76 4.78 8.51 0.60
CA GLY A 76 3.87 7.98 -0.41
C GLY A 76 3.14 6.72 0.08
N ASP A 77 3.84 5.77 0.68
CA ASP A 77 3.24 4.52 1.18
C ASP A 77 2.21 4.79 2.28
N GLY A 78 2.52 5.71 3.22
CA GLY A 78 1.57 6.12 4.25
C GLY A 78 0.28 6.71 3.66
N CYS A 79 0.41 7.59 2.67
CA CYS A 79 -0.72 8.16 1.94
C CYS A 79 -1.53 7.11 1.15
N PHE A 80 -0.85 6.13 0.53
CA PHE A 80 -1.49 4.98 -0.09
C PHE A 80 -2.34 4.19 0.92
N PHE A 81 -1.80 3.92 2.12
CA PHE A 81 -2.52 3.18 3.15
C PHE A 81 -3.71 3.93 3.76
N ILE A 82 -3.68 5.27 3.75
CA ILE A 82 -4.84 6.08 4.14
C ILE A 82 -5.97 5.85 3.13
N ILE A 83 -5.64 5.93 1.83
CA ILE A 83 -6.63 5.73 0.77
C ILE A 83 -7.14 4.30 0.76
N SER A 84 -6.26 3.30 0.85
CA SER A 84 -6.67 1.88 0.89
C SER A 84 -7.57 1.58 2.08
N GLY A 85 -7.43 2.30 3.20
CA GLY A 85 -8.35 2.21 4.35
C GLY A 85 -9.78 2.69 4.06
N LEU A 86 -9.99 3.49 3.01
CA LEU A 86 -11.33 3.87 2.52
C LEU A 86 -11.98 2.75 1.70
N PHE A 87 -11.17 1.95 1.01
CA PHE A 87 -11.60 0.82 0.20
C PHE A 87 -11.74 -0.46 1.03
N LEU A 88 -10.85 -0.69 2.00
CA LEU A 88 -10.79 -1.90 2.79
C LEU A 88 -11.34 -1.66 4.19
N PRO A 89 -12.58 -2.07 4.48
CA PRO A 89 -13.06 -2.07 5.85
C PRO A 89 -12.26 -3.08 6.70
N ASP A 90 -12.24 -2.84 8.00
CA ASP A 90 -11.63 -3.69 9.03
C ASP A 90 -10.10 -3.79 9.01
N LEU A 91 -9.57 -4.84 9.64
CA LEU A 91 -8.15 -5.15 9.71
C LEU A 91 -7.56 -5.63 8.36
N SER A 92 -8.35 -5.68 7.29
CA SER A 92 -7.90 -6.07 5.95
C SER A 92 -6.75 -5.19 5.48
N ASN A 93 -6.81 -3.88 5.75
CA ASN A 93 -5.73 -2.95 5.41
C ASN A 93 -4.46 -3.22 6.23
N LEU A 94 -4.62 -3.63 7.49
CA LEU A 94 -3.52 -4.00 8.37
C LEU A 94 -2.87 -5.31 7.91
N ILE A 95 -3.67 -6.31 7.53
CA ILE A 95 -3.21 -7.57 6.93
C ILE A 95 -2.42 -7.26 5.65
N LEU A 96 -2.98 -6.45 4.75
CA LEU A 96 -2.32 -6.05 3.52
C LEU A 96 -0.94 -5.41 3.80
N PHE A 97 -0.88 -4.53 4.80
CA PHE A 97 0.37 -3.91 5.26
C PHE A 97 1.38 -4.93 5.80
N PHE A 98 1.00 -5.76 6.76
CA PHE A 98 1.92 -6.71 7.40
C PHE A 98 2.42 -7.79 6.43
N TYR A 99 1.55 -8.35 5.59
CA TYR A 99 1.95 -9.34 4.59
C TYR A 99 2.79 -8.71 3.49
N GLY A 100 2.46 -7.48 3.06
CA GLY A 100 3.28 -6.70 2.14
C GLY A 100 4.68 -6.45 2.69
N LEU A 101 4.76 -6.01 3.96
CA LEU A 101 6.02 -5.77 4.69
C LEU A 101 6.86 -7.04 4.85
N SER A 102 6.20 -8.16 5.15
CA SER A 102 6.88 -9.44 5.26
C SER A 102 7.46 -9.88 3.92
N LEU A 103 6.68 -9.79 2.82
CA LEU A 103 7.15 -10.15 1.49
C LEU A 103 8.28 -9.24 1.02
N SER A 104 8.12 -7.92 1.13
CA SER A 104 9.16 -6.98 0.73
C SER A 104 10.42 -7.13 1.57
N GLY A 105 10.28 -7.41 2.87
CA GLY A 105 11.38 -7.68 3.78
C GLY A 105 12.13 -8.97 3.44
N ILE A 106 11.42 -10.06 3.13
CA ILE A 106 12.03 -11.33 2.69
C ILE A 106 12.76 -11.13 1.36
N PHE A 107 12.15 -10.46 0.38
CA PHE A 107 12.78 -10.18 -0.91
C PHE A 107 14.02 -9.30 -0.77
N CYS A 108 13.93 -8.22 0.01
CA CYS A 108 15.05 -7.32 0.29
C CYS A 108 16.19 -8.06 1.00
N GLY A 109 15.87 -8.85 2.04
CA GLY A 109 16.84 -9.65 2.78
C GLY A 109 17.52 -10.70 1.90
N LEU A 110 16.76 -11.42 1.07
CA LEU A 110 17.29 -12.44 0.16
C LEU A 110 18.18 -11.80 -0.91
N PHE A 111 17.74 -10.70 -1.53
CA PHE A 111 18.53 -9.96 -2.51
C PHE A 111 19.84 -9.44 -1.91
N PHE A 112 19.77 -8.88 -0.69
CA PHE A 112 20.97 -8.45 0.04
C PHE A 112 21.92 -9.62 0.33
N LEU A 113 21.41 -10.77 0.79
CA LEU A 113 22.23 -11.97 1.05
C LEU A 113 22.90 -12.49 -0.22
N LEU A 114 22.16 -12.61 -1.33
CA LEU A 114 22.69 -13.08 -2.61
C LEU A 114 23.78 -12.15 -3.15
N ASN A 115 23.58 -10.85 -3.03
CA ASN A 115 24.57 -9.88 -3.51
C ASN A 115 25.78 -9.78 -2.58
N ARG A 116 25.60 -9.97 -1.27
CA ARG A 116 26.70 -10.10 -0.30
C ARG A 116 27.57 -11.32 -0.59
N VAL A 117 26.97 -12.46 -0.95
CA VAL A 117 27.70 -13.67 -1.38
C VAL A 117 28.48 -13.42 -2.68
N LYS A 118 27.97 -12.55 -3.57
CA LYS A 118 28.63 -12.16 -4.82
C LYS A 118 29.64 -11.00 -4.67
N GLY A 119 29.79 -10.43 -3.47
CA GLY A 119 30.70 -9.30 -3.21
C GLY A 119 30.28 -7.98 -3.87
N ILE A 120 29.00 -7.82 -4.22
CA ILE A 120 28.47 -6.61 -4.86
C ILE A 120 27.75 -5.77 -3.79
N ASP A 121 28.18 -4.52 -3.59
CA ASP A 121 27.53 -3.56 -2.69
C ASP A 121 26.29 -2.96 -3.34
N VAL A 122 25.10 -3.40 -2.93
CA VAL A 122 23.81 -2.99 -3.51
C VAL A 122 23.02 -2.05 -2.59
N GLY A 123 23.70 -1.44 -1.62
CA GLY A 123 23.09 -0.64 -0.54
C GLY A 123 22.34 0.64 -0.97
N LYS A 124 22.24 0.94 -2.28
CA LYS A 124 21.56 2.14 -2.79
C LYS A 124 20.29 1.85 -3.62
N GLU A 125 19.98 0.58 -3.90
CA GLU A 125 18.76 0.27 -4.62
C GLU A 125 17.56 0.27 -3.68
N ARG A 126 16.75 1.33 -3.77
CA ARG A 126 15.41 1.35 -3.15
C ARG A 126 14.50 0.40 -3.91
N ILE A 127 14.14 -0.69 -3.25
CA ILE A 127 13.18 -1.68 -3.75
C ILE A 127 11.76 -1.11 -3.54
N PRO A 128 10.93 -1.04 -4.59
CA PRO A 128 9.56 -0.52 -4.50
C PRO A 128 8.69 -1.45 -3.65
N PHE A 129 7.95 -0.90 -2.69
CA PHE A 129 7.16 -1.65 -1.72
C PHE A 129 5.79 -2.08 -2.29
N ILE A 130 5.12 -1.18 -3.00
CA ILE A 130 3.73 -1.36 -3.44
C ILE A 130 3.53 -2.55 -4.40
N PRO A 131 4.47 -2.88 -5.31
CA PRO A 131 4.37 -4.09 -6.12
C PRO A 131 4.19 -5.37 -5.30
N PHE A 132 4.74 -5.44 -4.09
CA PHE A 132 4.60 -6.60 -3.21
C PHE A 132 3.21 -6.70 -2.57
N LEU A 133 2.41 -5.64 -2.59
CA LEU A 133 1.03 -5.65 -2.10
C LEU A 133 0.06 -6.30 -3.10
N VAL A 134 0.37 -6.28 -4.40
CA VAL A 134 -0.46 -6.89 -5.47
C VAL A 134 -0.72 -8.38 -5.21
N PRO A 135 0.29 -9.25 -4.99
CA PRO A 135 0.03 -10.66 -4.73
C PRO A 135 -0.74 -10.88 -3.43
N VAL A 136 -0.51 -10.07 -2.39
CA VAL A 136 -1.26 -10.16 -1.13
C VAL A 136 -2.73 -9.85 -1.36
N TRP A 137 -3.02 -8.77 -2.09
CA TRP A 137 -4.38 -8.39 -2.45
C TRP A 137 -5.10 -9.49 -3.25
N LEU A 138 -4.43 -10.08 -4.26
CA LEU A 138 -4.99 -11.17 -5.03
C LEU A 138 -5.33 -12.38 -4.16
N ILE A 139 -4.45 -12.76 -3.24
CA ILE A 139 -4.70 -13.86 -2.28
C ILE A 139 -5.89 -13.55 -1.38
N MET A 140 -6.03 -12.29 -0.94
CA MET A 140 -7.16 -11.87 -0.11
C MET A 140 -8.49 -11.90 -0.87
N VAL A 141 -8.51 -11.49 -2.14
CA VAL A 141 -9.72 -11.49 -2.97
C VAL A 141 -10.14 -12.90 -3.40
N MET A 142 -9.18 -13.81 -3.58
CA MET A 142 -9.45 -15.19 -3.98
C MET A 142 -9.92 -16.10 -2.84
N LYS A 143 -9.96 -15.61 -1.60
CA LYS A 143 -10.30 -16.38 -0.39
C LYS A 143 -11.75 -16.17 0.01
#